data_AF-A0A533RXF2-F1
#
_entry.id   AF-A0A533RXF2-F1
#
_cell.length_a   1.000
_cell.length_b   1.000
_cell.length_c   1.000
_cell.angle_alpha   90.00
_cell.angle_beta   90.00
_cell.angle_gamma   90.00
#
_symmetry.space_group_name_H-M   'P 1'
#
loop_
_entity.id
_entity.type
_entity.pdbx_description
1 polymer ?
#
loop_
_entity_poly.entity_id
_entity_poly.type
_entity_poly.pdbx_seq_one_letter_code
_entity_poly.pdbx_strand_id
1 'polypeptide(L)'
;QKGLETRLKAFRELLLPAMSAEEFADLYAQAMTYGLFAAKLSTPLTEKFSLLSAYLYLAGNGFLRKLFLDVSEELDEIEIIRPYLQDIVSLLNRADFGSILATFGRHTRTEDPMVHFYETFLAAYDPKTRESRGVYYTPEPVVQFIVRSVDELLKTRFGKPWGLADSSVKVLDPATGTGTFLYFVIQQIHEEVVNTRKQAGQWPQVSKELLGRLFGFELLMAPYVVAHLKLGLQLKELGAPLEGKSERLHVYLTNTLEEGVTRAEHLAGLGSYIAEESNDAALVKKAEDIMVVLGNPPYSGHSANASVDEKGKPNFIGKLLREYYFVDGAPLGE
;
A
#
# COMPACT_ATOMS: atom_id res chain seq x y z
N GLN A 1 -14.08 -13.73 -20.85
CA GLN A 1 -15.32 -13.79 -20.03
C GLN A 1 -15.19 -14.76 -18.84
N LYS A 2 -14.91 -16.06 -19.02
CA LYS A 2 -14.65 -16.99 -17.89
C LYS A 2 -13.45 -16.61 -17.01
N GLY A 3 -12.41 -15.99 -17.59
CA GLY A 3 -11.24 -15.48 -16.85
C GLY A 3 -11.61 -14.35 -15.89
N LEU A 4 -12.26 -13.29 -16.38
CA LEU A 4 -12.74 -12.17 -15.56
C LEU A 4 -13.71 -12.58 -14.45
N GLU A 5 -14.64 -13.50 -14.72
CA GLU A 5 -15.56 -14.01 -13.69
C GLU A 5 -14.81 -14.76 -12.58
N THR A 6 -13.78 -15.52 -12.94
CA THR A 6 -12.92 -16.22 -11.98
C THR A 6 -12.10 -15.23 -11.15
N ARG A 7 -11.56 -14.17 -11.78
CA ARG A 7 -10.85 -13.09 -11.08
C ARG A 7 -11.78 -12.35 -10.12
N LEU A 8 -12.97 -11.93 -10.55
CA LEU A 8 -13.95 -11.26 -9.70
C LEU A 8 -14.29 -12.12 -8.48
N LYS A 9 -14.48 -13.44 -8.67
CA LYS A 9 -14.72 -14.37 -7.56
C LYS A 9 -13.54 -14.39 -6.57
N ALA A 10 -12.30 -14.42 -7.06
CA ALA A 10 -11.12 -14.34 -6.22
C ALA A 10 -11.08 -13.04 -5.40
N PHE A 11 -11.36 -11.90 -6.01
CA PHE A 11 -11.40 -10.62 -5.30
C PHE A 11 -12.48 -10.58 -4.21
N ARG A 12 -13.65 -11.16 -4.48
CA ARG A 12 -14.72 -11.29 -3.47
C ARG A 12 -14.27 -12.17 -2.31
N GLU A 13 -13.66 -13.30 -2.60
CA GLU A 13 -13.23 -14.25 -1.56
C GLU A 13 -12.05 -13.72 -0.72
N LEU A 14 -11.16 -12.91 -1.30
CA LEU A 14 -9.89 -12.53 -0.67
C LEU A 14 -9.83 -11.11 -0.11
N LEU A 15 -10.55 -10.15 -0.69
CA LEU A 15 -10.43 -8.72 -0.34
C LEU A 15 -11.76 -8.12 0.10
N LEU A 16 -12.78 -8.23 -0.75
CA LEU A 16 -14.05 -7.52 -0.60
C LEU A 16 -15.25 -8.41 -0.97
N PRO A 17 -15.84 -9.15 -0.02
CA PRO A 17 -16.95 -10.08 -0.27
C PRO A 17 -18.15 -9.50 -1.02
N ALA A 18 -18.43 -8.21 -0.82
CA ALA A 18 -19.54 -7.51 -1.44
C ALA A 18 -19.21 -6.80 -2.77
N MET A 19 -17.99 -6.98 -3.32
CA MET A 19 -17.54 -6.26 -4.52
C MET A 19 -18.47 -6.48 -5.72
N SER A 20 -18.93 -5.42 -6.39
CA SER A 20 -19.72 -5.52 -7.62
C SER A 20 -18.83 -5.80 -8.85
N ALA A 21 -19.44 -6.17 -9.98
CA ALA A 21 -18.69 -6.36 -11.23
C ALA A 21 -18.12 -5.03 -11.76
N GLU A 22 -18.87 -3.95 -11.58
CA GLU A 22 -18.46 -2.58 -11.91
C GLU A 22 -17.28 -2.13 -11.06
N GLU A 23 -17.32 -2.38 -9.75
CA GLU A 23 -16.22 -2.06 -8.84
C GLU A 23 -14.94 -2.85 -9.16
N PHE A 24 -15.10 -4.10 -9.59
CA PHE A 24 -13.98 -4.92 -10.05
C PHE A 24 -13.38 -4.40 -11.36
N ALA A 25 -14.23 -4.03 -12.33
CA ALA A 25 -13.77 -3.46 -13.60
C ALA A 25 -13.02 -2.12 -13.39
N ASP A 26 -13.53 -1.27 -12.50
CA ASP A 26 -12.89 -0.03 -12.08
C ASP A 26 -11.52 -0.27 -11.42
N LEU A 27 -11.45 -1.19 -10.45
CA LEU A 27 -10.18 -1.56 -9.81
C LEU A 27 -9.16 -2.04 -10.84
N TYR A 28 -9.60 -2.86 -11.80
CA TYR A 28 -8.74 -3.38 -12.86
C TYR A 28 -8.22 -2.27 -13.80
N ALA A 29 -9.07 -1.30 -14.16
CA ALA A 29 -8.67 -0.14 -14.95
C ALA A 29 -7.65 0.74 -14.21
N GLN A 30 -7.88 0.98 -12.92
CA GLN A 30 -6.96 1.73 -12.06
C GLN A 30 -5.61 1.02 -11.93
N ALA A 31 -5.61 -0.29 -11.68
CA ALA A 31 -4.41 -1.12 -11.61
C ALA A 31 -3.49 -0.93 -12.83
N MET A 32 -4.07 -1.05 -14.04
CA MET A 32 -3.31 -0.91 -15.28
C MET A 32 -2.78 0.52 -15.47
N THR A 33 -3.62 1.52 -15.22
CA THR A 33 -3.27 2.93 -15.40
C THR A 33 -2.14 3.35 -14.46
N TYR A 34 -2.26 3.05 -13.17
CA TYR A 34 -1.23 3.34 -12.17
C TYR A 34 0.02 2.48 -12.34
N GLY A 35 -0.12 1.23 -12.79
CA GLY A 35 1.01 0.38 -13.15
C GLY A 35 1.85 0.99 -14.26
N LEU A 36 1.22 1.48 -15.34
CA LEU A 36 1.91 2.17 -16.43
C LEU A 36 2.58 3.47 -15.97
N PHE A 37 1.88 4.24 -15.14
CA PHE A 37 2.45 5.47 -14.58
C PHE A 37 3.68 5.20 -13.69
N ALA A 38 3.58 4.24 -12.77
CA ALA A 38 4.69 3.84 -11.92
C ALA A 38 5.87 3.30 -12.73
N ALA A 39 5.60 2.51 -13.77
CA ALA A 39 6.64 2.01 -14.64
C ALA A 39 7.33 3.14 -15.43
N LYS A 40 6.58 4.15 -15.86
CA LYS A 40 7.13 5.33 -16.54
C LYS A 40 8.05 6.13 -15.61
N LEU A 41 7.68 6.29 -14.34
CA LEU A 41 8.53 6.96 -13.34
C LEU A 41 9.85 6.23 -13.09
N SER A 42 9.83 4.91 -13.15
CA SER A 42 11.02 4.06 -13.03
C SER A 42 11.83 3.96 -14.34
N THR A 43 11.31 4.45 -15.47
CA THR A 43 11.98 4.40 -16.76
C THR A 43 13.03 5.52 -16.87
N PRO A 44 14.28 5.25 -17.29
CA PRO A 44 15.27 6.28 -17.56
C PRO A 44 14.73 7.32 -18.54
N LEU A 45 14.99 8.61 -18.27
CA LEU A 45 14.51 9.72 -19.12
C LEU A 45 15.01 9.65 -20.57
N THR A 46 16.11 8.92 -20.80
CA THR A 46 16.71 8.69 -22.12
C THR A 46 16.00 7.61 -22.93
N GLU A 47 15.11 6.83 -22.33
CA GLU A 47 14.44 5.71 -22.98
C GLU A 47 12.99 6.00 -23.36
N LYS A 48 12.56 5.44 -24.49
CA LYS A 48 11.17 5.51 -24.93
C LYS A 48 10.33 4.52 -24.14
N PHE A 49 9.25 5.00 -23.54
CA PHE A 49 8.35 4.16 -22.77
C PHE A 49 7.37 3.40 -23.68
N SER A 50 7.10 2.15 -23.34
CA SER A 50 6.21 1.23 -24.06
C SER A 50 5.58 0.24 -23.07
N LEU A 51 4.56 -0.51 -23.50
CA LEU A 51 4.01 -1.61 -22.69
C LEU A 51 5.08 -2.66 -22.34
N LEU A 52 6.03 -2.92 -23.25
CA LEU A 52 7.14 -3.83 -23.01
C LEU A 52 8.13 -3.29 -21.97
N SER A 53 8.49 -2.01 -22.05
CA SER A 53 9.38 -1.41 -21.05
C SER A 53 8.69 -1.30 -19.69
N ALA A 54 7.36 -1.11 -19.66
CA ALA A 54 6.61 -1.08 -18.41
C ALA A 54 6.81 -2.36 -17.59
N TYR A 55 6.82 -3.51 -18.26
CA TYR A 55 7.12 -4.80 -17.65
C TYR A 55 8.53 -4.87 -17.03
N LEU A 56 9.54 -4.31 -17.69
CA LEU A 56 10.92 -4.31 -17.20
C LEU A 56 11.08 -3.41 -15.96
N TYR A 57 10.45 -2.23 -16.00
CA TYR A 57 10.63 -1.20 -14.97
C TYR A 57 9.73 -1.35 -13.74
N LEU A 58 8.76 -2.27 -13.76
CA LEU A 58 8.00 -2.68 -12.57
C LEU A 58 8.70 -3.77 -11.75
N ALA A 59 9.88 -4.25 -12.15
CA ALA A 59 10.51 -5.43 -11.55
C ALA A 59 10.82 -5.34 -10.04
N GLY A 60 10.96 -4.13 -9.47
CA GLY A 60 11.18 -3.93 -8.03
C GLY A 60 9.92 -4.10 -7.17
N ASN A 61 8.73 -4.13 -7.77
CA ASN A 61 7.49 -4.49 -7.09
C ASN A 61 6.92 -5.75 -7.75
N GLY A 62 7.23 -6.91 -7.16
CA GLY A 62 6.81 -8.21 -7.67
C GLY A 62 5.31 -8.28 -7.91
N PHE A 63 4.49 -7.70 -7.03
CA PHE A 63 3.05 -7.67 -7.15
C PHE A 63 2.57 -6.79 -8.31
N LEU A 64 3.05 -5.54 -8.45
CA LEU A 64 2.64 -4.66 -9.56
C LEU A 64 3.05 -5.23 -10.92
N ARG A 65 4.24 -5.85 -11.00
CA ARG A 65 4.68 -6.54 -12.21
C ARG A 65 3.79 -7.74 -12.52
N LYS A 66 3.46 -8.56 -11.52
CA LYS A 66 2.56 -9.72 -11.66
C LYS A 66 1.13 -9.32 -12.06
N LEU A 67 0.60 -8.25 -11.45
CA LEU A 67 -0.68 -7.64 -11.80
C LEU A 67 -0.68 -7.19 -13.26
N PHE A 68 0.35 -6.48 -13.70
CA PHE A 68 0.50 -6.08 -15.10
C PHE A 68 0.67 -7.28 -16.05
N LEU A 69 1.38 -8.33 -15.61
CA LEU A 69 1.65 -9.55 -16.37
C LEU A 69 0.42 -10.42 -16.59
N ASP A 70 -0.39 -10.65 -15.56
CA ASP A 70 -1.62 -11.45 -15.62
C ASP A 70 -2.57 -10.90 -16.69
N VAL A 71 -2.59 -9.58 -16.83
CA VAL A 71 -3.34 -8.90 -17.89
C VAL A 71 -2.68 -9.06 -19.24
N SER A 72 -1.35 -9.18 -19.32
CA SER A 72 -0.58 -9.21 -20.57
C SER A 72 -0.41 -10.60 -21.21
N GLU A 73 -0.61 -11.69 -20.46
CA GLU A 73 -0.39 -13.07 -20.92
C GLU A 73 -1.68 -13.80 -21.33
N GLU A 74 -2.86 -13.37 -20.87
CA GLU A 74 -4.16 -13.89 -21.37
C GLU A 74 -4.62 -13.11 -22.62
N LEU A 75 -4.03 -13.51 -23.75
CA LEU A 75 -3.98 -12.79 -25.03
C LEU A 75 -5.33 -12.36 -25.66
N ASP A 76 -6.45 -13.00 -25.33
CA ASP A 76 -7.75 -12.70 -25.95
C ASP A 76 -8.45 -11.47 -25.34
N GLU A 77 -8.24 -11.17 -24.05
CA GLU A 77 -8.89 -10.04 -23.36
C GLU A 77 -8.11 -8.72 -23.58
N ILE A 78 -6.82 -8.82 -23.90
CA ILE A 78 -5.93 -7.68 -24.17
C ILE A 78 -6.32 -6.96 -25.45
N GLU A 79 -6.79 -7.63 -26.50
CA GLU A 79 -7.05 -6.94 -27.78
C GLU A 79 -8.05 -5.79 -27.62
N ILE A 80 -9.03 -5.94 -26.71
CA ILE A 80 -10.04 -4.92 -26.44
C ILE A 80 -9.45 -3.75 -25.65
N ILE A 81 -8.61 -4.01 -24.65
CA ILE A 81 -8.06 -2.96 -23.77
C ILE A 81 -6.76 -2.34 -24.29
N ARG A 82 -6.03 -3.03 -25.17
CA ARG A 82 -4.71 -2.64 -25.69
C ARG A 82 -4.70 -1.25 -26.31
N PRO A 83 -5.69 -0.82 -27.11
CA PRO A 83 -5.72 0.54 -27.66
C PRO A 83 -5.71 1.61 -26.56
N TYR A 84 -6.50 1.42 -25.51
CA TYR A 84 -6.54 2.36 -24.37
C TYR A 84 -5.24 2.38 -23.59
N LEU A 85 -4.59 1.22 -23.40
CA LEU A 85 -3.27 1.15 -22.78
C LEU A 85 -2.20 1.85 -23.64
N GLN A 86 -2.29 1.74 -24.97
CA GLN A 86 -1.40 2.44 -25.90
C GLN A 86 -1.64 3.95 -25.88
N ASP A 87 -2.87 4.42 -25.70
CA ASP A 87 -3.19 5.83 -25.53
C ASP A 87 -2.57 6.38 -24.24
N ILE A 88 -2.66 5.64 -23.13
CA ILE A 88 -2.00 6.00 -21.87
C ILE A 88 -0.48 6.08 -22.07
N VAL A 89 0.15 5.07 -22.68
CA VAL A 89 1.59 5.10 -23.00
C VAL A 89 1.95 6.31 -23.87
N SER A 90 1.09 6.64 -24.84
CA SER A 90 1.29 7.77 -25.75
C SER A 90 1.16 9.12 -25.04
N LEU A 91 0.27 9.22 -24.05
CA LEU A 91 0.15 10.39 -23.17
C LEU A 91 1.40 10.52 -22.27
N LEU A 92 1.81 9.42 -21.62
CA LEU A 92 2.97 9.37 -20.73
C LEU A 92 4.29 9.70 -21.46
N ASN A 93 4.43 9.34 -22.73
CA ASN A 93 5.59 9.72 -23.54
C ASN A 93 5.62 11.21 -23.93
N ARG A 94 4.46 11.89 -23.93
CA ARG A 94 4.37 13.32 -24.24
C ARG A 94 4.56 14.22 -23.02
N ALA A 95 4.31 13.69 -21.82
CA ALA A 95 4.49 14.42 -20.59
C ALA A 95 5.99 14.64 -20.30
N ASP A 96 6.34 15.83 -19.80
CA ASP A 96 7.71 16.18 -19.42
C ASP A 96 8.04 15.61 -18.03
N PHE A 97 8.39 14.33 -18.01
CA PHE A 97 8.81 13.64 -16.79
C PHE A 97 10.11 14.20 -16.20
N GLY A 98 10.95 14.89 -16.98
CA GLY A 98 12.15 15.55 -16.46
C GLY A 98 11.78 16.69 -15.52
N SER A 99 10.90 17.58 -15.96
CA SER A 99 10.39 18.69 -15.14
C SER A 99 9.52 18.20 -13.98
N ILE A 100 8.66 17.21 -14.22
CA ILE A 100 7.83 16.57 -13.19
C ILE A 100 8.75 16.03 -12.09
N LEU A 101 9.71 15.16 -12.42
CA LEU A 101 10.64 14.55 -11.44
C LEU A 101 11.62 15.54 -10.80
N ALA A 102 11.97 16.64 -11.46
CA ALA A 102 12.87 17.65 -10.88
C ALA A 102 12.31 18.29 -9.60
N THR A 103 10.98 18.30 -9.46
CA THR A 103 10.26 18.80 -8.27
C THR A 103 9.88 17.69 -7.28
N PHE A 104 10.11 16.41 -7.61
CA PHE A 104 9.85 15.30 -6.70
C PHE A 104 10.77 15.40 -5.47
N GLY A 105 10.21 15.14 -4.28
CA GLY A 105 10.95 15.07 -3.01
C GLY A 105 11.46 16.40 -2.45
N ARG A 106 11.33 17.52 -3.18
CA ARG A 106 11.91 18.82 -2.76
C ARG A 106 10.96 19.75 -2.02
N HIS A 107 9.65 19.48 -2.03
CA HIS A 107 8.65 20.40 -1.47
C HIS A 107 7.95 19.80 -0.24
N THR A 108 7.95 20.58 0.84
CA THR A 108 7.23 20.32 2.08
C THR A 108 5.91 21.10 2.09
N ARG A 109 4.87 20.48 2.67
CA ARG A 109 3.55 21.04 3.05
C ARG A 109 2.39 20.95 2.06
N THR A 110 2.54 21.13 0.74
CA THR A 110 1.38 21.23 -0.20
C THR A 110 1.67 20.83 -1.66
N GLU A 111 2.80 20.23 -1.98
CA GLU A 111 3.25 20.04 -3.38
C GLU A 111 3.91 18.69 -3.65
N ASP A 112 3.69 17.66 -2.81
CA ASP A 112 4.15 16.31 -3.16
C ASP A 112 3.41 15.87 -4.43
N PRO A 113 4.08 15.83 -5.61
CA PRO A 113 3.40 15.59 -6.86
C PRO A 113 2.77 14.20 -6.87
N MET A 114 3.27 13.24 -6.08
CA MET A 114 2.70 11.89 -5.99
C MET A 114 1.40 11.85 -5.20
N VAL A 115 1.35 12.54 -4.05
CA VAL A 115 0.14 12.64 -3.23
C VAL A 115 -0.94 13.41 -3.97
N HIS A 116 -0.59 14.58 -4.52
CA HIS A 116 -1.53 15.39 -5.27
C HIS A 116 -1.90 14.75 -6.60
N PHE A 117 -1.02 13.98 -7.25
CA PHE A 117 -1.39 13.24 -8.46
C PHE A 117 -2.47 12.21 -8.16
N TYR A 118 -2.36 11.45 -7.06
CA TYR A 118 -3.40 10.49 -6.70
C TYR A 118 -4.74 11.18 -6.39
N GLU A 119 -4.72 12.25 -5.59
CA GLU A 119 -5.94 12.99 -5.24
C GLU A 119 -6.57 13.72 -6.43
N THR A 120 -5.75 14.43 -7.21
CA THR A 120 -6.21 15.18 -8.39
C THR A 120 -6.72 14.22 -9.45
N PHE A 121 -6.04 13.08 -9.63
CA PHE A 121 -6.53 12.01 -10.49
C PHE A 121 -7.87 11.49 -9.99
N LEU A 122 -7.99 11.07 -8.73
CA LEU A 122 -9.25 10.55 -8.20
C LEU A 122 -10.38 11.58 -8.26
N ALA A 123 -10.09 12.85 -7.96
CA ALA A 123 -11.07 13.92 -8.05
C ALA A 123 -11.55 14.15 -9.49
N ALA A 124 -10.68 13.98 -10.48
CA ALA A 124 -11.04 14.09 -11.90
C ALA A 124 -11.68 12.80 -12.44
N TYR A 125 -11.27 11.64 -11.94
CA TYR A 125 -11.64 10.31 -12.42
C TYR A 125 -12.97 9.83 -11.83
N ASP A 126 -13.10 9.83 -10.50
CA ASP A 126 -14.31 9.44 -9.79
C ASP A 126 -14.47 10.19 -8.45
N PRO A 127 -14.96 11.44 -8.49
CA PRO A 127 -15.13 12.25 -7.29
C PRO A 127 -16.18 11.69 -6.30
N LYS A 128 -17.13 10.85 -6.75
CA LYS A 128 -18.12 10.21 -5.88
C LYS A 128 -17.51 9.04 -5.11
N THR A 129 -16.72 8.22 -5.78
CA THR A 129 -15.99 7.11 -5.14
C THR A 129 -14.93 7.61 -4.15
N ARG A 130 -14.33 8.79 -4.41
CA ARG A 130 -13.43 9.44 -3.46
C ARG A 130 -14.10 9.71 -2.11
N GLU A 131 -15.33 10.23 -2.13
CA GLU A 131 -16.09 10.57 -0.93
C GLU A 131 -16.61 9.31 -0.21
N SER A 132 -17.12 8.32 -0.96
CA SER A 132 -17.66 7.08 -0.39
C SER A 132 -16.59 6.14 0.19
N ARG A 133 -15.38 6.13 -0.38
CA ARG A 133 -14.25 5.31 0.12
C ARG A 133 -13.40 6.03 1.17
N GLY A 134 -13.77 7.26 1.56
CA GLY A 134 -13.14 7.97 2.67
C GLY A 134 -11.64 8.24 2.47
N VAL A 135 -11.20 8.42 1.23
CA VAL A 135 -9.79 8.66 0.90
C VAL A 135 -9.45 10.11 1.26
N TYR A 136 -9.15 10.35 2.53
CA TYR A 136 -8.76 11.65 3.06
C TYR A 136 -7.27 11.68 3.37
N TYR A 137 -6.55 12.63 2.75
CA TYR A 137 -5.16 12.86 3.10
C TYR A 137 -5.05 13.37 4.54
N THR A 138 -4.16 12.74 5.29
CA THR A 138 -3.82 13.20 6.63
C THR A 138 -2.80 14.32 6.47
N PRO A 139 -3.09 15.56 6.93
CA PRO A 139 -2.15 16.66 6.77
C PRO A 139 -0.77 16.30 7.34
N GLU A 140 0.30 16.56 6.57
CA GLU A 140 1.68 16.22 6.98
C GLU A 140 2.04 16.70 8.39
N PRO A 141 1.66 17.92 8.84
CA PRO A 141 1.97 18.36 10.19
C PRO A 141 1.38 17.45 11.28
N VAL A 142 0.19 16.88 11.03
CA VAL A 142 -0.46 15.93 11.94
C VAL A 142 0.29 14.61 11.96
N VAL A 143 0.61 14.06 10.78
CA VAL A 143 1.37 12.81 10.65
C VAL A 143 2.73 12.93 11.35
N GLN A 144 3.47 13.99 11.05
CA GLN A 144 4.77 14.25 11.68
C GLN A 144 4.68 14.42 13.20
N PHE A 145 3.63 15.09 13.69
CA PHE A 145 3.41 15.22 15.12
C PHE A 145 3.22 13.86 15.78
N ILE A 146 2.39 12.99 15.19
CA ILE A 146 2.15 11.63 15.71
C ILE A 146 3.45 10.82 15.69
N VAL A 147 4.16 10.77 14.56
CA VAL A 147 5.41 9.99 14.42
C VAL A 147 6.47 10.44 15.43
N ARG A 148 6.71 11.75 15.58
CA ARG A 148 7.66 12.27 16.57
C ARG A 148 7.22 12.00 18.01
N SER A 149 5.92 12.06 18.29
CA SER A 149 5.40 11.77 19.63
C SER A 149 5.60 10.30 19.99
N VAL A 150 5.38 9.39 19.05
CA VAL A 150 5.65 7.96 19.22
C VAL A 150 7.15 7.71 19.44
N ASP A 151 8.01 8.32 18.62
CA ASP A 151 9.47 8.23 18.77
C ASP A 151 9.95 8.66 20.17
N GLU A 152 9.42 9.78 20.67
CA GLU A 152 9.72 10.31 22.00
C GLU A 152 9.20 9.39 23.12
N LEU A 153 8.00 8.82 22.97
CA LEU A 153 7.46 7.86 23.94
C LEU A 153 8.31 6.59 23.99
N LEU A 154 8.75 6.06 22.84
CA LEU A 154 9.64 4.90 22.79
C LEU A 154 10.93 5.15 23.57
N LYS A 155 11.52 6.34 23.42
CA LYS A 155 12.73 6.78 24.13
C LYS A 155 12.50 6.95 25.63
N THR A 156 11.40 7.59 26.03
CA THR A 156 11.20 8.04 27.41
C THR A 156 10.38 7.10 28.29
N ARG A 157 9.63 6.15 27.70
CA ARG A 157 8.70 5.27 28.42
C ARG A 157 8.93 3.78 28.15
N PHE A 158 9.45 3.42 26.98
CA PHE A 158 9.64 2.01 26.58
C PHE A 158 11.11 1.56 26.58
N GLY A 159 12.03 2.42 27.02
CA GLY A 159 13.46 2.07 27.14
C GLY A 159 14.13 1.80 25.80
N LYS A 160 13.64 2.41 24.71
CA LYS A 160 14.23 2.33 23.36
C LYS A 160 14.99 3.61 23.07
N PRO A 161 16.28 3.74 23.47
CA PRO A 161 17.01 5.01 23.34
C PRO A 161 17.17 5.50 21.90
N TRP A 162 17.02 4.63 20.91
CA TRP A 162 17.02 4.96 19.48
C TRP A 162 15.61 5.24 18.93
N GLY A 163 14.58 5.18 19.77
CA GLY A 163 13.18 5.39 19.38
C GLY A 163 12.75 4.44 18.27
N LEU A 164 12.20 4.98 17.18
CA LEU A 164 11.81 4.23 16.00
C LEU A 164 12.99 3.60 15.24
N ALA A 165 14.23 4.07 15.47
CA ALA A 165 15.42 3.50 14.87
C ALA A 165 15.95 2.26 15.60
N ASP A 166 15.38 1.90 16.77
CA ASP A 166 15.72 0.68 17.48
C ASP A 166 15.27 -0.56 16.67
N SER A 167 16.17 -1.53 16.46
CA SER A 167 15.93 -2.70 15.61
C SER A 167 14.84 -3.65 16.15
N SER A 168 14.52 -3.55 17.44
CA SER A 168 13.44 -4.31 18.06
C SER A 168 12.05 -3.70 17.88
N VAL A 169 11.95 -2.48 17.34
CA VAL A 169 10.68 -1.78 17.14
C VAL A 169 10.10 -2.12 15.76
N LYS A 170 9.01 -2.90 15.77
CA LYS A 170 8.18 -3.19 14.60
C LYS A 170 6.97 -2.26 14.56
N VAL A 171 6.69 -1.70 13.38
CA VAL A 171 5.65 -0.69 13.15
C VAL A 171 4.65 -1.22 12.13
N LEU A 172 3.36 -1.04 12.40
CA LEU A 172 2.28 -1.34 11.48
C LEU A 172 1.42 -0.10 11.23
N ASP A 173 1.16 0.20 9.96
CA ASP A 173 0.06 1.07 9.55
C ASP A 173 -1.11 0.23 8.99
N PRO A 174 -2.21 0.05 9.75
CA PRO A 174 -3.33 -0.81 9.37
C PRO A 174 -4.22 -0.24 8.27
N ALA A 175 -4.02 1.03 7.89
CA ALA A 175 -4.76 1.72 6.84
C ALA A 175 -3.81 2.69 6.12
N THR A 176 -2.82 2.10 5.46
CA THR A 176 -1.62 2.77 4.94
C THR A 176 -1.93 3.90 3.97
N GLY A 177 -3.02 3.81 3.21
CA GLY A 177 -3.33 4.73 2.13
C GLY A 177 -2.15 4.86 1.18
N THR A 178 -1.74 6.10 0.92
CA THR A 178 -0.59 6.42 0.06
C THR A 178 0.77 6.29 0.77
N GLY A 179 0.83 5.70 1.98
CA GLY A 179 2.07 5.43 2.69
C GLY A 179 2.64 6.61 3.47
N THR A 180 1.83 7.62 3.79
CA THR A 180 2.32 8.88 4.39
C THR A 180 2.90 8.68 5.79
N PHE A 181 2.29 7.85 6.64
CA PHE A 181 2.85 7.56 7.95
C PHE A 181 4.17 6.79 7.85
N LEU A 182 4.21 5.73 7.03
CA LEU A 182 5.45 4.97 6.80
C LEU A 182 6.57 5.84 6.24
N TYR A 183 6.25 6.79 5.35
CA TYR A 183 7.21 7.76 4.82
C TYR A 183 7.85 8.58 5.95
N PHE A 184 7.05 9.14 6.85
CA PHE A 184 7.59 9.93 7.96
C PHE A 184 8.28 9.07 9.02
N VAL A 185 7.90 7.80 9.19
CA VAL A 185 8.65 6.85 10.03
C VAL A 185 10.05 6.60 9.45
N ILE A 186 10.18 6.32 8.16
CA ILE A 186 11.49 6.17 7.49
C ILE A 186 12.33 7.44 7.64
N GLN A 187 11.71 8.61 7.44
CA GLN A 187 12.38 9.89 7.60
C GLN A 187 12.89 10.09 9.04
N GLN A 188 12.06 9.82 10.05
CA GLN A 188 12.44 9.94 11.46
C GLN A 188 13.60 9.00 11.82
N ILE A 189 13.59 7.75 11.31
CA ILE A 189 14.68 6.79 11.50
C ILE A 189 15.97 7.30 10.86
N HIS A 190 15.90 7.78 9.61
CA HIS A 190 17.05 8.34 8.90
C HIS A 190 17.62 9.55 9.66
N GLU A 191 16.77 10.48 10.10
CA GLU A 191 17.20 11.65 10.88
C GLU A 191 17.88 11.24 12.19
N GLU A 192 17.36 10.26 12.92
CA GLU A 192 17.99 9.74 14.13
C GLU A 192 19.38 9.16 13.83
N VAL A 193 19.50 8.27 12.84
CA VAL A 193 20.77 7.60 12.51
C VAL A 193 21.80 8.59 11.95
N VAL A 194 21.42 9.40 10.97
CA VAL A 194 22.34 10.24 10.20
C VAL A 194 22.64 11.54 10.91
N ASN A 195 21.64 12.23 11.47
CA ASN A 195 21.80 13.58 12.00
C ASN A 195 21.99 13.59 13.52
N THR A 196 21.11 12.90 14.27
CA THR A 196 21.18 12.87 15.75
C THR A 196 22.39 12.07 16.23
N ARG A 197 22.54 10.85 15.72
CA ARG A 197 23.63 9.93 16.09
C ARG A 197 24.90 10.15 15.30
N LYS A 198 24.85 10.88 14.17
CA LYS A 198 25.99 11.13 13.27
C LYS A 198 26.63 9.85 12.74
N GLN A 199 25.80 8.84 12.47
CA GLN A 199 26.21 7.51 12.02
C GLN A 199 25.77 7.23 10.58
N ALA A 200 25.98 8.21 9.69
CA ALA A 200 25.62 8.12 8.27
C ALA A 200 26.10 6.83 7.59
N GLY A 201 27.29 6.32 7.94
CA GLY A 201 27.83 5.08 7.39
C GLY A 201 27.05 3.81 7.77
N GLN A 202 26.17 3.85 8.77
CA GLN A 202 25.31 2.73 9.15
C GLN A 202 23.98 2.72 8.38
N TRP A 203 23.60 3.82 7.73
CA TRP A 203 22.32 3.93 7.05
C TRP A 203 22.04 2.80 6.05
N PRO A 204 22.97 2.36 5.18
CA PRO A 204 22.70 1.25 4.25
C PRO A 204 22.34 -0.08 4.92
N GLN A 205 22.87 -0.34 6.12
CA GLN A 205 22.54 -1.55 6.88
C GLN A 205 21.19 -1.38 7.60
N VAL A 206 21.01 -0.24 8.30
CA VAL A 206 19.75 0.08 8.98
C VAL A 206 18.60 0.09 7.99
N SER A 207 18.82 0.57 6.77
CA SER A 207 17.78 0.63 5.75
C SER A 207 17.36 -0.74 5.23
N LYS A 208 18.26 -1.72 5.20
CA LYS A 208 17.89 -3.10 4.85
C LYS A 208 17.10 -3.76 5.97
N GLU A 209 17.51 -3.53 7.21
CA GLU A 209 16.78 -4.03 8.39
C GLU A 209 15.40 -3.37 8.54
N LEU A 210 15.25 -2.11 8.13
CA LEU A 210 13.98 -1.37 8.19
C LEU A 210 12.85 -2.09 7.43
N LEU A 211 13.17 -2.71 6.29
CA LEU A 211 12.18 -3.39 5.46
C LEU A 211 11.50 -4.52 6.23
N GLY A 212 12.25 -5.27 7.04
CA GLY A 212 11.73 -6.39 7.84
C GLY A 212 10.90 -5.98 9.08
N ARG A 213 10.74 -4.68 9.35
CA ARG A 213 10.07 -4.18 10.57
C ARG A 213 9.04 -3.08 10.32
N LEU A 214 8.86 -2.63 9.09
CA LEU A 214 7.82 -1.68 8.71
C LEU A 214 6.75 -2.38 7.87
N PHE A 215 5.53 -2.41 8.39
CA PHE A 215 4.40 -3.07 7.77
C PHE A 215 3.30 -2.08 7.45
N GLY A 216 2.63 -2.28 6.32
CA GLY A 216 1.46 -1.50 5.93
C GLY A 216 0.38 -2.39 5.35
N PHE A 217 -0.88 -2.12 5.68
CA PHE A 217 -2.03 -2.77 5.05
C PHE A 217 -2.85 -1.73 4.31
N GLU A 218 -3.19 -2.03 3.06
CA GLU A 218 -4.04 -1.18 2.25
C GLU A 218 -5.07 -2.03 1.52
N LEU A 219 -6.31 -1.55 1.48
CA LEU A 219 -7.44 -2.26 0.88
C LEU A 219 -7.59 -1.95 -0.60
N LEU A 220 -7.25 -0.73 -1.00
CA LEU A 220 -7.44 -0.22 -2.35
C LEU A 220 -6.16 -0.34 -3.17
N MET A 221 -6.31 -0.79 -4.41
CA MET A 221 -5.18 -1.01 -5.32
C MET A 221 -4.37 0.26 -5.62
N ALA A 222 -5.06 1.35 -5.92
CA ALA A 222 -4.40 2.57 -6.35
C ALA A 222 -3.53 3.24 -5.26
N PRO A 223 -4.01 3.45 -4.01
CA PRO A 223 -3.15 3.99 -2.95
C PRO A 223 -2.05 3.00 -2.57
N TYR A 224 -2.29 1.69 -2.66
CA TYR A 224 -1.26 0.66 -2.51
C TYR A 224 -0.10 0.84 -3.52
N VAL A 225 -0.41 1.09 -4.81
CA VAL A 225 0.61 1.36 -5.85
C VAL A 225 1.39 2.63 -5.51
N VAL A 226 0.67 3.69 -5.12
CA VAL A 226 1.26 4.99 -4.77
C VAL A 226 2.18 4.89 -3.55
N ALA A 227 1.78 4.12 -2.53
CA ALA A 227 2.61 3.88 -1.35
C ALA A 227 3.94 3.23 -1.72
N HIS A 228 3.92 2.18 -2.54
CA HIS A 228 5.15 1.51 -2.98
C HIS A 228 6.09 2.44 -3.74
N LEU A 229 5.52 3.22 -4.66
CA LEU A 229 6.27 4.17 -5.46
C LEU A 229 6.87 5.30 -4.61
N LYS A 230 6.07 5.89 -3.71
CA LYS A 230 6.49 6.96 -2.81
C LYS A 230 7.62 6.50 -1.88
N LEU A 231 7.44 5.35 -1.22
CA LEU A 231 8.44 4.80 -0.29
C LEU A 231 9.71 4.34 -1.04
N GLY A 232 9.57 3.73 -2.23
CA GLY A 232 10.71 3.33 -3.05
C GLY A 232 11.55 4.53 -3.53
N LEU A 233 10.90 5.62 -3.95
CA LEU A 233 11.58 6.87 -4.33
C LEU A 233 12.27 7.51 -3.13
N GLN A 234 11.60 7.57 -1.97
CA GLN A 234 12.20 8.08 -0.74
C GLN A 234 13.47 7.31 -0.36
N LEU A 235 13.41 5.97 -0.34
CA LEU A 235 14.57 5.13 -0.04
C LEU A 235 15.73 5.39 -1.00
N LYS A 236 15.45 5.56 -2.30
CA LYS A 236 16.45 5.94 -3.31
C LYS A 236 17.07 7.32 -3.03
N GLU A 237 16.26 8.33 -2.70
CA GLU A 237 16.73 9.68 -2.36
C GLU A 237 17.60 9.69 -1.10
N LEU A 238 17.27 8.84 -0.12
CA LEU A 238 18.06 8.64 1.08
C LEU A 238 19.32 7.79 0.84
N GLY A 239 19.63 7.39 -0.40
CA GLY A 239 20.83 6.62 -0.73
C GLY A 239 20.76 5.13 -0.37
N ALA A 240 19.56 4.60 -0.20
CA ALA A 240 19.29 3.20 0.08
C ALA A 240 18.22 2.63 -0.89
N PRO A 241 18.46 2.67 -2.22
CA PRO A 241 17.50 2.12 -3.18
C PRO A 241 17.22 0.65 -2.88
N LEU A 242 16.00 0.19 -3.17
CA LEU A 242 15.66 -1.23 -3.11
C LEU A 242 16.46 -1.95 -4.20
N GLU A 243 17.37 -2.84 -3.78
CA GLU A 243 18.30 -3.54 -4.67
C GLU A 243 18.05 -5.05 -4.65
N GLY A 244 17.94 -5.66 -5.83
CA GLY A 244 17.79 -7.10 -5.96
C GLY A 244 16.35 -7.60 -5.94
N LYS A 245 16.19 -8.93 -6.13
CA LYS A 245 14.87 -9.58 -6.31
C LYS A 245 14.15 -9.89 -5.00
N SER A 246 14.86 -9.85 -3.86
CA SER A 246 14.33 -10.24 -2.54
C SER A 246 14.02 -9.07 -1.62
N GLU A 247 14.53 -7.87 -1.91
CA GLU A 247 14.20 -6.67 -1.15
C GLU A 247 12.84 -6.16 -1.61
N ARG A 248 11.85 -6.12 -0.70
CA ARG A 248 10.54 -5.54 -0.95
C ARG A 248 10.09 -4.66 0.21
N LEU A 249 9.18 -3.74 -0.08
CA LEU A 249 8.36 -3.10 0.95
C LEU A 249 7.31 -4.11 1.44
N HIS A 250 7.09 -4.15 2.76
CA HIS A 250 6.04 -4.95 3.37
C HIS A 250 4.74 -4.15 3.52
N VAL A 251 4.30 -3.53 2.42
CA VAL A 251 2.95 -2.99 2.29
C VAL A 251 2.13 -4.04 1.53
N TYR A 252 1.00 -4.46 2.09
CA TYR A 252 0.20 -5.57 1.58
C TYR A 252 -1.18 -5.12 1.14
N LEU A 253 -1.64 -5.65 0.00
CA LEU A 253 -3.01 -5.45 -0.46
C LEU A 253 -3.92 -6.43 0.31
N THR A 254 -4.59 -5.95 1.34
CA THR A 254 -5.39 -6.78 2.25
C THR A 254 -6.46 -5.98 2.97
N ASN A 255 -7.51 -6.66 3.43
CA ASN A 255 -8.42 -6.10 4.42
C ASN A 255 -7.87 -6.36 5.81
N THR A 256 -7.51 -5.31 6.54
CA THR A 256 -6.93 -5.43 7.90
C THR A 256 -7.86 -6.15 8.88
N LEU A 257 -9.18 -6.04 8.69
CA LEU A 257 -10.17 -6.61 9.60
C LEU A 257 -10.54 -8.06 9.25
N GLU A 258 -9.97 -8.63 8.18
CA GLU A 258 -10.14 -10.04 7.83
C GLU A 258 -8.99 -10.90 8.38
N GLU A 259 -9.29 -12.15 8.73
CA GLU A 259 -8.33 -13.09 9.34
C GLU A 259 -7.19 -13.50 8.39
N GLY A 260 -7.41 -13.36 7.08
CA GLY A 260 -6.57 -13.92 6.01
C GLY A 260 -7.06 -15.30 5.54
N VAL A 261 -6.73 -15.69 4.31
CA VAL A 261 -7.41 -16.78 3.61
C VAL A 261 -6.58 -18.07 3.53
N THR A 262 -7.06 -19.16 4.13
CA THR A 262 -6.44 -20.50 4.04
C THR A 262 -6.72 -21.25 2.73
N ARG A 263 -7.42 -20.64 1.76
CA ARG A 263 -7.90 -21.29 0.51
C ARG A 263 -7.26 -20.75 -0.77
N ALA A 264 -5.94 -20.57 -0.77
CA ALA A 264 -5.19 -20.16 -1.96
C ALA A 264 -5.11 -21.23 -3.06
N GLU A 265 -5.35 -22.51 -2.73
CA GLU A 265 -4.99 -23.68 -3.56
C GLU A 265 -5.76 -23.82 -4.89
N HIS A 266 -6.77 -22.99 -5.15
CA HIS A 266 -7.60 -23.07 -6.37
C HIS A 266 -7.61 -21.81 -7.23
N LEU A 267 -6.84 -20.79 -6.88
CA LEU A 267 -6.81 -19.53 -7.60
C LEU A 267 -5.66 -19.51 -8.61
N ALA A 268 -5.93 -19.04 -9.82
CA ALA A 268 -4.94 -18.86 -10.88
C ALA A 268 -4.83 -17.36 -11.24
N GLY A 269 -3.71 -16.99 -11.87
CA GLY A 269 -3.48 -15.63 -12.34
C GLY A 269 -3.47 -14.60 -11.20
N LEU A 270 -4.12 -13.44 -11.40
CA LEU A 270 -4.21 -12.39 -10.38
C LEU A 270 -4.80 -12.86 -9.05
N GLY A 271 -5.69 -13.87 -9.07
CA GLY A 271 -6.27 -14.45 -7.86
C GLY A 271 -5.24 -15.11 -6.94
N SER A 272 -4.21 -15.78 -7.48
CA SER A 272 -3.17 -16.41 -6.64
C SER A 272 -2.29 -15.37 -5.96
N TYR A 273 -2.01 -14.24 -6.62
CA TYR A 273 -1.17 -13.19 -6.06
C TYR A 273 -1.85 -12.39 -4.96
N ILE A 274 -3.15 -12.13 -5.08
CA ILE A 274 -3.92 -11.52 -3.99
C ILE A 274 -3.97 -12.47 -2.80
N ALA A 275 -4.04 -13.78 -3.05
CA ALA A 275 -3.98 -14.77 -1.99
C ALA A 275 -2.60 -14.78 -1.32
N GLU A 276 -1.50 -14.67 -2.09
CA GLU A 276 -0.14 -14.48 -1.55
C GLU A 276 -0.06 -13.24 -0.65
N GLU A 277 -0.48 -12.06 -1.13
CA GLU A 277 -0.48 -10.82 -0.34
C GLU A 277 -1.35 -10.92 0.92
N SER A 278 -2.53 -11.54 0.81
CA SER A 278 -3.41 -11.77 1.96
C SER A 278 -2.80 -12.76 2.97
N ASN A 279 -2.05 -13.76 2.51
CA ASN A 279 -1.39 -14.74 3.38
C ASN A 279 -0.19 -14.14 4.09
N ASP A 280 0.64 -13.39 3.38
CA ASP A 280 1.76 -12.67 3.97
C ASP A 280 1.27 -11.65 5.02
N ALA A 281 0.19 -10.92 4.71
CA ALA A 281 -0.47 -10.06 5.69
C ALA A 281 -1.01 -10.83 6.89
N ALA A 282 -1.55 -12.04 6.69
CA ALA A 282 -2.03 -12.89 7.79
C ALA A 282 -0.88 -13.35 8.70
N LEU A 283 0.30 -13.63 8.14
CA LEU A 283 1.50 -13.94 8.92
C LEU A 283 1.90 -12.73 9.76
N VAL A 284 1.88 -11.51 9.20
CA VAL A 284 2.14 -10.28 9.97
C VAL A 284 1.13 -10.13 11.11
N LYS A 285 -0.17 -10.30 10.84
CA LYS A 285 -1.24 -10.18 11.85
C LYS A 285 -1.11 -11.20 12.99
N LYS A 286 -0.58 -12.40 12.72
CA LYS A 286 -0.59 -13.54 13.66
C LYS A 286 0.74 -13.78 14.37
N ALA A 287 1.86 -13.48 13.72
CA ALA A 287 3.19 -13.92 14.16
C ALA A 287 4.15 -12.77 14.47
N GLU A 288 3.93 -11.57 13.92
CA GLU A 288 4.82 -10.44 14.16
C GLU A 288 4.49 -9.74 15.49
N ASP A 289 5.52 -9.52 16.30
CA ASP A 289 5.43 -8.76 17.55
C ASP A 289 5.42 -7.25 17.28
N ILE A 290 4.26 -6.75 16.85
CA ILE A 290 4.07 -5.33 16.51
C ILE A 290 4.04 -4.49 17.79
N MET A 291 5.01 -3.59 17.94
CA MET A 291 5.12 -2.70 19.10
C MET A 291 4.40 -1.36 18.87
N VAL A 292 4.37 -0.88 17.62
CA VAL A 292 3.76 0.40 17.26
C VAL A 292 2.70 0.18 16.21
N VAL A 293 1.49 0.63 16.50
CA VAL A 293 0.41 0.79 15.51
C VAL A 293 0.11 2.28 15.39
N LEU A 294 0.20 2.82 14.18
CA LEU A 294 -0.08 4.22 13.88
C LEU A 294 -0.75 4.34 12.51
N GLY A 295 -1.44 5.44 12.23
CA GLY A 295 -2.14 5.61 10.96
C GLY A 295 -3.32 6.56 11.09
N ASN A 296 -4.07 6.71 10.01
CA ASN A 296 -5.36 7.39 10.01
C ASN A 296 -6.44 6.42 9.51
N PRO A 297 -7.12 5.69 10.41
CA PRO A 297 -8.13 4.72 10.01
C PRO A 297 -9.36 5.42 9.38
N PRO A 298 -10.12 4.72 8.52
CA PRO A 298 -11.31 5.27 7.90
C PRO A 298 -12.39 5.57 8.95
N TYR A 299 -13.04 6.74 8.84
CA TYR A 299 -14.17 7.12 9.69
C TYR A 299 -15.49 6.76 9.01
N SER A 300 -16.24 5.83 9.59
CA SER A 300 -17.62 5.54 9.20
C SER A 300 -18.46 5.29 10.44
N GLY A 301 -19.68 5.87 10.49
CA GLY A 301 -20.63 5.61 11.58
C GLY A 301 -21.12 4.16 11.64
N HIS A 302 -20.94 3.40 10.56
CA HIS A 302 -21.23 1.97 10.49
C HIS A 302 -20.10 1.24 9.73
N SER A 303 -19.66 0.09 10.26
CA SER A 303 -18.68 -0.75 9.58
C SER A 303 -19.22 -1.23 8.23
N ALA A 304 -18.46 -1.06 7.15
CA ALA A 304 -18.75 -1.66 5.86
C ALA A 304 -18.45 -3.18 5.84
N ASN A 305 -17.62 -3.65 6.76
CA ASN A 305 -17.43 -5.09 6.99
C ASN A 305 -18.61 -5.61 7.80
N ALA A 306 -19.35 -6.57 7.23
CA ALA A 306 -20.37 -7.30 7.96
C ALA A 306 -19.74 -7.95 9.20
N SER A 307 -20.42 -7.92 10.35
CA SER A 307 -19.98 -8.63 11.57
C SER A 307 -20.57 -10.04 11.65
N VAL A 308 -21.29 -10.47 10.62
CA VAL A 308 -21.91 -11.79 10.51
C VAL A 308 -21.69 -12.39 9.13
N ASP A 309 -21.65 -13.70 9.05
CA ASP A 309 -21.63 -14.46 7.81
C ASP A 309 -23.02 -14.49 7.13
N GLU A 310 -23.12 -15.08 5.94
CA GLU A 310 -24.38 -15.25 5.20
C GLU A 310 -25.49 -15.98 5.99
N LYS A 311 -25.13 -16.68 7.07
CA LYS A 311 -26.05 -17.42 7.95
C LYS A 311 -26.39 -16.64 9.22
N GLY A 312 -25.96 -15.39 9.35
CA GLY A 312 -26.19 -14.53 10.50
C GLY A 312 -25.33 -14.87 11.73
N LYS A 313 -24.31 -15.72 11.62
CA LYS A 313 -23.39 -16.03 12.72
C LYS A 313 -22.23 -15.05 12.73
N PRO A 314 -21.68 -14.68 13.91
CA PRO A 314 -20.48 -13.84 13.96
C PRO A 314 -19.33 -14.41 13.13
N ASN A 315 -18.85 -13.61 12.19
CA ASN A 315 -17.61 -13.88 11.47
C ASN A 315 -16.39 -13.51 12.33
N PHE A 316 -15.18 -13.55 11.76
CA PHE A 316 -13.94 -13.28 12.48
C PHE A 316 -13.99 -11.94 13.27
N ILE A 317 -14.24 -10.83 12.58
CA ILE A 317 -14.30 -9.52 13.24
C ILE A 317 -15.50 -9.42 14.20
N GLY A 318 -16.63 -10.04 13.86
CA GLY A 318 -17.81 -10.08 14.72
C GLY A 318 -17.64 -10.89 16.00
N LYS A 319 -16.65 -11.79 16.08
CA LYS A 319 -16.26 -12.45 17.34
C LYS A 319 -15.40 -11.53 18.19
N LEU A 320 -14.38 -10.91 17.59
CA LEU A 320 -13.49 -9.97 18.28
C LEU A 320 -14.23 -8.76 18.84
N LEU A 321 -15.14 -8.18 18.05
CA LEU A 321 -15.97 -7.05 18.51
C LEU A 321 -16.84 -7.44 19.70
N ARG A 322 -17.37 -8.67 19.75
CA ARG A 322 -18.14 -9.12 20.92
C ARG A 322 -17.31 -9.15 22.17
N GLU A 323 -16.09 -9.66 22.09
CA GLU A 323 -15.17 -9.69 23.24
C GLU A 323 -14.89 -8.28 23.77
N TYR A 324 -14.80 -7.28 22.88
CA TYR A 324 -14.58 -5.88 23.26
C TYR A 324 -15.71 -5.31 24.14
N TYR A 325 -16.94 -5.81 24.01
CA TYR A 325 -18.05 -5.39 24.86
C TYR A 325 -18.00 -6.00 26.27
N PHE A 326 -16.97 -6.78 26.60
CA PHE A 326 -16.78 -7.36 27.93
C PHE A 326 -15.40 -7.01 28.50
N VAL A 327 -15.36 -6.60 29.76
CA VAL A 327 -14.13 -6.42 30.54
C VAL A 327 -14.24 -7.29 31.79
N ASP A 328 -13.25 -8.14 32.03
CA ASP A 328 -13.22 -9.11 33.13
C ASP A 328 -14.48 -10.01 33.23
N GLY A 329 -15.06 -10.33 32.06
CA GLY A 329 -16.28 -11.14 31.94
C GLY A 329 -17.59 -10.40 32.21
N ALA A 330 -17.56 -9.10 32.48
CA ALA A 330 -18.74 -8.26 32.65
C ALA A 330 -18.98 -7.37 31.41
N PRO A 331 -20.24 -7.18 30.97
CA PRO A 331 -20.55 -6.34 29.82
C PRO A 331 -20.35 -4.85 30.13
N LEU A 332 -19.90 -4.07 29.13
CA LEU A 332 -19.72 -2.62 29.21
C LEU A 332 -21.04 -1.83 29.27
N GLY A 333 -22.16 -2.44 28.85
CA GLY A 333 -23.50 -1.83 28.92
C GLY A 333 -23.76 -0.73 27.88
N GLU A 334 -23.00 -0.73 26.79
CA GLU A 334 -23.12 0.19 25.64
C GLU A 334 -24.28 -0.14 24.69
#